data_AF-A0AA43FS48-F1
#
_entry.id   AF-A0AA43FS48-F1
#
_cell.length_a   1.000
_cell.length_b   1.000
_cell.length_c   1.000
_cell.angle_alpha   90.00
_cell.angle_beta   90.00
_cell.angle_gamma   90.00
#
_symmetry.space_group_name_H-M   'P 1'
#
loop_
_entity.id
_entity.type
_entity.pdbx_description
1 polymer ?
#
loop_
_entity_poly.entity_id
_entity_poly.type
_entity_poly.pdbx_seq_one_letter_code
_entity_poly.pdbx_strand_id
1 'polypeptide(L)'
;MKAPSGSSLVPGLCALLFTALPLAAQTVARDRSSGDFTVSYVGWDGESYTIVVPALDRVDPRIDVRVSRDGNLVSYHYTFRHLATPAAVQGVVTVDIPCTPEDPTIDMSRPDGWTAWRDVGMEGYAGCSFMSGESLLDPGEEETGFAIETQWRPGIGVARVTGVSEMFPVFPSGEDTPDEVANLVQRMLVPSELGNWKPVRTVAPTRPPDAFDHPSAGIRLVLDDLAQACGELGWIVNERTCTSLRHQFESGEQALSRGDTEAATAVLKAALDELDAQHGEEAKDQVSSEAYWLLATNIGFILGGIS
;
A
#
# COMPACT_ATOMS: atom_id res chain seq x y z
N MET A 1 -12.64 -13.40 81.95
CA MET A 1 -13.88 -13.27 81.15
C MET A 1 -13.51 -13.73 79.73
N LYS A 2 -13.49 -15.03 79.38
CA LYS A 2 -14.59 -15.99 79.15
C LYS A 2 -15.68 -15.42 78.21
N ALA A 3 -15.55 -15.72 76.92
CA ALA A 3 -16.67 -15.80 75.97
C ALA A 3 -17.58 -16.99 76.37
N PRO A 4 -18.85 -17.11 75.91
CA PRO A 4 -19.14 -17.40 74.48
C PRO A 4 -20.52 -16.97 73.90
N SER A 5 -20.65 -17.18 72.58
CA SER A 5 -21.83 -17.64 71.81
C SER A 5 -23.11 -16.77 71.76
N GLY A 6 -23.78 -16.57 70.62
CA GLY A 6 -23.67 -17.17 69.30
C GLY A 6 -24.89 -16.83 68.42
N SER A 7 -24.90 -17.42 67.21
CA SER A 7 -26.00 -17.56 66.24
C SER A 7 -26.39 -16.31 65.44
N SER A 8 -25.95 -16.17 64.18
CA SER A 8 -26.40 -16.86 62.95
C SER A 8 -27.71 -16.30 62.39
N LEU A 9 -27.60 -15.61 61.24
CA LEU A 9 -28.61 -15.60 60.17
C LEU A 9 -27.92 -15.17 58.86
N VAL A 10 -27.79 -16.13 57.96
CA VAL A 10 -27.41 -15.96 56.55
C VAL A 10 -28.71 -15.78 55.75
N PRO A 11 -28.76 -14.81 54.85
CA PRO A 11 -29.33 -15.04 53.52
C PRO A 11 -28.30 -14.57 52.48
N GLY A 12 -27.80 -15.45 51.62
CA GLY A 12 -28.54 -15.82 50.42
C GLY A 12 -27.95 -15.02 49.24
N LEU A 13 -26.66 -15.25 48.95
CA LEU A 13 -26.00 -14.71 47.77
C LEU A 13 -26.47 -15.53 46.56
N CYS A 14 -27.47 -15.03 45.84
CA CYS A 14 -27.83 -15.54 44.52
C CYS A 14 -26.69 -15.16 43.56
N ALA A 15 -25.74 -16.06 43.37
CA ALA A 15 -24.74 -15.94 42.32
C ALA A 15 -25.44 -16.15 40.97
N LEU A 16 -25.78 -15.05 40.30
CA LEU A 16 -26.05 -15.05 38.87
C LEU A 16 -24.74 -15.42 38.16
N LEU A 17 -24.57 -16.71 37.90
CA LEU A 17 -23.63 -17.21 36.91
C LEU A 17 -24.10 -16.71 35.54
N PHE A 18 -23.59 -15.56 35.12
CA PHE A 18 -23.50 -15.23 33.70
C PHE A 18 -22.51 -16.23 33.10
N THR A 19 -23.04 -17.35 32.62
CA THR A 19 -22.31 -18.12 31.62
C THR A 19 -22.29 -17.25 30.38
N ALA A 20 -21.12 -16.71 30.04
CA ALA A 20 -20.90 -16.13 28.72
C ALA A 20 -21.15 -17.27 27.73
N LEU A 21 -22.32 -17.26 27.09
CA LEU A 21 -22.59 -18.13 25.96
C LEU A 21 -21.50 -17.83 24.93
N PRO A 22 -20.80 -18.84 24.39
CA PRO A 22 -19.84 -18.60 23.32
C PRO A 22 -20.61 -17.89 22.20
N LEU A 23 -20.15 -16.68 21.84
CA LEU A 23 -20.62 -15.95 20.66
C LEU A 23 -20.70 -16.93 19.49
N ALA A 24 -21.84 -16.95 18.80
CA ALA A 24 -22.09 -17.85 17.69
C ALA A 24 -20.94 -17.79 16.69
N ALA A 25 -20.51 -18.95 16.18
CA ALA A 25 -19.41 -19.06 15.25
C ALA A 25 -19.78 -18.33 13.94
N GLN A 26 -19.34 -17.09 13.78
CA GLN A 26 -19.39 -16.39 12.50
C GLN A 26 -18.26 -16.89 11.59
N THR A 27 -18.55 -17.02 10.30
CA THR A 27 -17.55 -17.42 9.30
C THR A 27 -17.53 -16.41 8.17
N VAL A 28 -16.33 -16.07 7.71
CA VAL A 28 -16.09 -15.22 6.54
C VAL A 28 -15.39 -16.06 5.50
N ALA A 29 -15.97 -16.13 4.31
CA ALA A 29 -15.38 -16.82 3.17
C ALA A 29 -15.38 -15.91 1.95
N ARG A 30 -14.33 -15.96 1.14
CA ARG A 30 -14.28 -15.25 -0.15
C ARG A 30 -14.71 -16.18 -1.27
N ASP A 31 -15.74 -15.81 -2.01
CA ASP A 31 -16.18 -16.54 -3.19
C ASP A 31 -15.14 -16.41 -4.29
N ARG A 32 -14.66 -17.53 -4.82
CA ARG A 32 -13.58 -17.53 -5.83
C ARG A 32 -14.06 -17.10 -7.21
N SER A 33 -15.36 -17.17 -7.48
CA SER A 33 -15.93 -16.88 -8.80
C SER A 33 -16.31 -15.41 -8.94
N SER A 34 -16.96 -14.83 -7.93
CA SER A 34 -17.36 -13.42 -7.93
C SER A 34 -16.31 -12.51 -7.29
N GLY A 35 -15.48 -13.07 -6.40
CA GLY A 35 -14.54 -12.31 -5.58
C GLY A 35 -15.18 -11.71 -4.32
N ASP A 36 -16.51 -11.74 -4.18
CA ASP A 36 -17.24 -11.18 -3.05
C ASP A 36 -17.01 -12.00 -1.78
N PHE A 37 -17.35 -11.42 -0.64
CA PHE A 37 -17.29 -12.12 0.63
C PHE A 37 -18.67 -12.62 1.05
N THR A 38 -18.70 -13.78 1.69
CA THR A 38 -19.87 -14.36 2.33
C THR A 38 -19.63 -14.38 3.83
N VAL A 39 -20.53 -13.74 4.59
CA VAL A 39 -20.53 -13.73 6.05
C VAL A 39 -21.71 -14.57 6.53
N SER A 40 -21.44 -15.71 7.14
CA SER A 40 -22.47 -16.56 7.75
C SER A 40 -22.43 -16.43 9.26
N TYR A 41 -23.59 -16.22 9.89
CA TYR A 41 -23.74 -15.97 11.33
C TYR A 41 -25.06 -16.53 11.86
N VAL A 42 -25.23 -16.56 13.19
CA VAL A 42 -26.51 -16.89 13.84
C VAL A 42 -27.08 -15.60 14.44
N GLY A 43 -28.34 -15.30 14.13
CA GLY A 43 -29.05 -14.13 14.65
C GLY A 43 -29.44 -14.28 16.12
N TRP A 44 -29.96 -13.21 16.71
CA TRP A 44 -30.47 -13.24 18.09
C TRP A 44 -31.70 -14.14 18.28
N ASP A 45 -32.41 -14.41 17.20
CA ASP A 45 -33.50 -15.39 17.10
C ASP A 45 -33.03 -16.86 17.08
N GLY A 46 -31.71 -17.09 16.96
CA GLY A 46 -31.11 -18.41 16.84
C GLY A 46 -31.14 -18.98 15.42
N GLU A 47 -31.62 -18.25 14.41
CA GLU A 47 -31.60 -18.68 13.01
C GLU A 47 -30.24 -18.39 12.35
N SER A 48 -29.91 -19.19 11.33
CA SER A 48 -28.65 -19.01 10.58
C SER A 48 -28.87 -18.13 9.37
N TYR A 49 -28.04 -17.09 9.24
CA TYR A 49 -28.09 -16.09 8.19
C TYR A 49 -26.82 -16.08 7.37
N THR A 50 -26.93 -15.57 6.15
CA THR A 50 -25.79 -15.36 5.27
C THR A 50 -25.94 -14.04 4.52
N ILE A 51 -24.88 -13.24 4.53
CA ILE A 51 -24.80 -11.95 3.83
C ILE A 51 -23.70 -12.04 2.79
N VAL A 52 -23.97 -11.49 1.61
CA VAL A 52 -22.94 -11.24 0.58
C VAL A 52 -22.47 -9.80 0.72
N VAL A 53 -21.18 -9.61 0.95
CA VAL A 53 -20.52 -8.31 1.02
C VAL A 53 -19.71 -8.13 -0.26
N PRO A 54 -20.03 -7.16 -1.12
CA PRO A 54 -19.30 -6.94 -2.36
C PRO A 54 -17.82 -6.66 -2.10
N ALA A 55 -16.95 -7.26 -2.91
CA ALA A 55 -15.54 -6.92 -2.85
C ALA A 55 -15.28 -5.57 -3.53
N LEU A 56 -14.41 -4.76 -2.94
CA LEU A 56 -13.96 -3.45 -3.44
C LEU A 56 -12.66 -3.56 -4.24
N ASP A 57 -12.08 -4.77 -4.36
CA ASP A 57 -10.86 -5.03 -5.13
C ASP A 57 -11.14 -5.46 -6.58
N ARG A 58 -12.38 -5.31 -7.07
CA ARG A 58 -12.80 -5.66 -8.45
C ARG A 58 -12.45 -4.54 -9.43
N VAL A 59 -11.22 -4.08 -9.31
CA VAL A 59 -10.55 -3.06 -10.12
C VAL A 59 -9.26 -3.65 -10.71
N ASP A 60 -8.73 -3.06 -11.80
CA ASP A 60 -7.45 -3.46 -12.40
C ASP A 60 -6.58 -2.23 -12.72
N PRO A 61 -6.15 -1.52 -11.68
CA PRO A 61 -5.30 -0.35 -11.82
C PRO A 61 -3.88 -0.70 -12.33
N ARG A 62 -3.30 0.27 -13.01
CA ARG A 62 -1.87 0.44 -13.24
C ARG A 62 -1.49 1.84 -12.79
N ILE A 63 -0.33 1.96 -12.16
CA ILE A 63 0.18 3.22 -11.62
C ILE A 63 1.54 3.47 -12.23
N ASP A 64 1.60 4.35 -13.22
CA ASP A 64 2.85 4.85 -13.74
C ASP A 64 3.31 6.03 -12.89
N VAL A 65 4.61 6.10 -12.60
CA VAL A 65 5.20 7.17 -11.79
C VAL A 65 6.33 7.85 -12.57
N ARG A 66 6.45 9.16 -12.40
CA ARG A 66 7.62 9.94 -12.78
C ARG A 66 8.15 10.65 -11.54
N VAL A 67 9.46 10.56 -11.33
CA VAL A 67 10.10 11.17 -10.17
C VAL A 67 11.03 12.27 -10.63
N SER A 68 10.85 13.48 -10.10
CA SER A 68 11.77 14.58 -10.30
C SER A 68 12.36 15.01 -8.96
N ARG A 69 13.49 15.73 -9.02
CA ARG A 69 14.21 16.18 -7.83
C ARG A 69 14.68 17.61 -8.03
N ASP A 70 14.42 18.46 -7.04
CA ASP A 70 15.01 19.78 -6.90
C ASP A 70 15.66 19.92 -5.51
N GLY A 71 16.99 19.89 -5.47
CA GLY A 71 17.75 19.87 -4.22
C GLY A 71 17.41 18.64 -3.36
N ASN A 72 16.70 18.85 -2.24
CA ASN A 72 16.26 17.79 -1.34
C ASN A 72 14.76 17.45 -1.47
N LEU A 73 14.01 18.23 -2.26
CA LEU A 73 12.61 17.98 -2.53
C LEU A 73 12.50 16.98 -3.69
N VAL A 74 11.62 16.00 -3.54
CA VAL A 74 11.32 14.96 -4.52
C VAL A 74 9.84 15.06 -4.86
N SER A 75 9.53 15.16 -6.15
CA SER A 75 8.16 15.19 -6.65
C SER A 75 7.85 13.88 -7.37
N TYR A 76 6.82 13.18 -6.89
CA TYR A 76 6.32 11.93 -7.45
C TYR A 76 5.03 12.24 -8.20
N HIS A 77 5.06 12.19 -9.52
CA HIS A 77 3.90 12.41 -10.36
C HIS A 77 3.35 11.07 -10.83
N TYR A 78 2.08 10.81 -10.50
CA TYR A 78 1.41 9.56 -10.83
C TYR A 78 0.42 9.74 -11.97
N THR A 79 0.33 8.70 -12.80
CA THR A 79 -0.73 8.49 -13.77
C THR A 79 -1.43 7.19 -13.40
N PHE A 80 -2.73 7.26 -13.18
CA PHE A 80 -3.55 6.10 -12.83
C PHE A 80 -4.32 5.66 -14.06
N ARG A 81 -4.11 4.41 -14.46
CA ARG A 81 -4.86 3.77 -15.56
C ARG A 81 -5.71 2.66 -14.97
N HIS A 82 -6.98 2.64 -15.29
CA HIS A 82 -7.85 1.53 -14.90
C HIS A 82 -8.09 0.65 -16.13
N LEU A 83 -7.59 -0.58 -16.12
CA LEU A 83 -7.64 -1.42 -17.32
C LEU A 83 -9.04 -2.00 -17.52
N ALA A 84 -9.54 -1.93 -18.76
CA ALA A 84 -10.79 -2.58 -19.16
C ALA A 84 -10.60 -4.10 -19.28
N THR A 85 -10.68 -4.82 -18.15
CA THR A 85 -10.63 -6.28 -18.09
C THR A 85 -11.94 -6.88 -17.59
N PRO A 86 -12.26 -8.15 -17.91
CA PRO A 86 -13.48 -8.79 -17.41
C PRO A 86 -13.62 -8.84 -15.88
N ALA A 87 -12.52 -8.70 -15.14
CA ALA A 87 -12.50 -8.67 -13.68
C ALA A 87 -12.68 -7.25 -13.10
N ALA A 88 -12.35 -6.22 -13.89
CA ALA A 88 -12.48 -4.81 -13.55
C ALA A 88 -13.88 -4.31 -13.87
N VAL A 89 -14.81 -4.46 -12.93
CA VAL A 89 -16.22 -4.06 -13.11
C VAL A 89 -16.62 -2.84 -12.29
N GLN A 90 -15.75 -2.38 -11.40
CA GLN A 90 -15.97 -1.20 -10.55
C GLN A 90 -15.17 -0.02 -11.07
N GLY A 91 -15.71 1.20 -11.01
CA GLY A 91 -14.89 2.40 -11.09
C GLY A 91 -14.02 2.56 -9.83
N VAL A 92 -12.81 3.09 -9.98
CA VAL A 92 -11.88 3.36 -8.86
C VAL A 92 -12.38 4.55 -8.06
N VAL A 93 -12.46 4.37 -6.74
CA VAL A 93 -12.89 5.39 -5.75
C VAL A 93 -11.72 5.95 -4.98
N THR A 94 -10.85 5.09 -4.43
CA THR A 94 -9.68 5.54 -3.67
C THR A 94 -8.40 4.93 -4.21
N VAL A 95 -7.34 5.73 -4.17
CA VAL A 95 -5.96 5.30 -4.36
C VAL A 95 -5.16 5.84 -3.18
N ASP A 96 -4.66 4.94 -2.35
CA ASP A 96 -3.79 5.26 -1.24
C ASP A 96 -2.36 4.90 -1.61
N ILE A 97 -1.48 5.90 -1.68
CA ILE A 97 -0.04 5.69 -1.90
C ILE A 97 0.67 5.72 -0.54
N PRO A 98 1.58 4.78 -0.25
CA PRO A 98 2.37 4.85 0.98
C PRO A 98 3.13 6.17 1.09
N CYS A 99 2.97 6.86 2.21
CA CYS A 99 3.74 8.05 2.55
C CYS A 99 3.75 8.23 4.07
N THR A 100 4.55 9.16 4.58
CA THR A 100 4.62 9.45 6.01
C THR A 100 3.70 10.61 6.36
N PRO A 101 2.44 10.39 6.79
CA PRO A 101 1.45 11.45 6.94
C PRO A 101 1.83 12.49 8.00
N GLU A 102 2.73 12.14 8.92
CA GLU A 102 3.27 13.04 9.95
C GLU A 102 4.32 14.01 9.39
N ASP A 103 4.86 13.77 8.19
CA ASP A 103 5.82 14.65 7.56
C ASP A 103 5.15 15.96 7.15
N PRO A 104 5.54 17.11 7.73
CA PRO A 104 4.98 18.40 7.38
C PRO A 104 5.43 18.90 6.00
N THR A 105 6.42 18.26 5.37
CA THR A 105 6.92 18.63 4.04
C THR A 105 6.10 18.03 2.90
N ILE A 106 5.16 17.13 3.19
CA ILE A 106 4.27 16.56 2.19
C ILE A 106 3.33 17.63 1.65
N ASP A 107 3.44 17.91 0.36
CA ASP A 107 2.43 18.59 -0.43
C ASP A 107 1.80 17.61 -1.43
N MET A 108 0.52 17.78 -1.73
CA MET A 108 -0.24 16.87 -2.60
C MET A 108 -1.01 17.66 -3.64
N SER A 109 -0.82 17.30 -4.91
CA SER A 109 -1.63 17.81 -6.02
C SER A 109 -2.49 16.70 -6.62
N ARG A 110 -3.59 17.10 -7.24
CA ARG A 110 -4.60 16.19 -7.78
C ARG A 110 -5.34 16.85 -8.95
N PRO A 111 -5.90 16.06 -9.87
CA PRO A 111 -6.79 16.57 -10.91
C PRO A 111 -8.13 17.06 -10.35
N ASP A 112 -8.87 17.79 -11.18
CA ASP A 112 -10.21 18.27 -10.84
C ASP A 112 -11.16 17.11 -10.51
N GLY A 113 -12.05 17.32 -9.54
CA GLY A 113 -12.99 16.29 -9.10
C GLY A 113 -12.41 15.29 -8.10
N TRP A 114 -11.10 15.32 -7.82
CA TRP A 114 -10.47 14.50 -6.79
C TRP A 114 -10.25 15.27 -5.48
N THR A 115 -10.22 14.54 -4.37
CA THR A 115 -9.82 15.03 -3.05
C THR A 115 -8.53 14.33 -2.63
N ALA A 116 -7.65 15.06 -1.94
CA ALA A 116 -6.40 14.53 -1.40
C ALA A 116 -6.30 14.83 0.09
N TRP A 117 -5.82 13.86 0.86
CA TRP A 117 -5.45 14.05 2.27
C TRP A 117 -4.38 13.06 2.69
N ARG A 118 -3.78 13.34 3.84
CA ARG A 118 -2.86 12.43 4.52
C ARG A 118 -3.67 11.59 5.51
N ASP A 119 -3.62 10.28 5.36
CA ASP A 119 -4.28 9.33 6.24
C ASP A 119 -3.30 8.81 7.29
N VAL A 120 -3.64 9.05 8.57
CA VAL A 120 -2.95 8.54 9.75
C VAL A 120 -3.75 7.32 10.22
N GLY A 121 -3.82 6.29 9.39
CA GLY A 121 -4.82 5.23 9.51
C GLY A 121 -4.83 4.51 10.86
N MET A 122 -6.01 4.00 11.25
CA MET A 122 -6.25 3.40 12.58
C MET A 122 -5.56 2.05 12.82
N GLU A 123 -4.97 1.42 11.80
CA GLU A 123 -4.34 0.09 11.89
C GLU A 123 -2.90 0.07 11.34
N GLY A 124 -2.16 1.18 11.49
CA GLY A 124 -0.74 1.25 11.13
C GLY A 124 -0.47 1.38 9.63
N TYR A 125 -1.52 1.60 8.83
CA TYR A 125 -1.35 2.12 7.47
C TYR A 125 -1.31 3.65 7.51
N ALA A 126 -0.21 4.21 7.05
CA ALA A 126 0.01 5.63 6.93
C ALA A 126 0.18 5.92 5.43
N GLY A 127 -0.59 6.86 4.89
CA GLY A 127 -0.70 7.01 3.44
C GLY A 127 -1.14 8.38 2.97
N CYS A 128 -0.97 8.59 1.67
CA CYS A 128 -1.38 9.75 0.93
C CYS A 128 -2.54 9.31 0.05
N SER A 129 -3.74 9.72 0.43
CA SER A 129 -4.99 9.24 -0.13
C SER A 129 -5.50 10.20 -1.18
N PHE A 130 -5.88 9.65 -2.33
CA PHE A 130 -6.62 10.32 -3.39
C PHE A 130 -7.99 9.65 -3.51
N MET A 131 -9.06 10.42 -3.44
CA MET A 131 -10.42 9.91 -3.59
C MET A 131 -11.17 10.68 -4.66
N SER A 132 -11.81 9.95 -5.56
CA SER A 132 -12.68 10.51 -6.57
C SER A 132 -13.91 11.12 -5.91
N GLY A 133 -14.35 12.27 -6.40
CA GLY A 133 -15.63 12.86 -6.06
C GLY A 133 -16.78 12.16 -6.79
N GLU A 134 -17.56 12.92 -7.56
CA GLU A 134 -18.71 12.38 -8.29
C GLU A 134 -18.33 11.58 -9.54
N SER A 135 -17.15 11.85 -10.12
CA SER A 135 -16.63 11.14 -11.29
C SER A 135 -15.62 10.08 -10.87
N LEU A 136 -16.02 8.82 -10.91
CA LEU A 136 -15.13 7.68 -10.73
C LEU A 136 -14.19 7.55 -11.93
N LEU A 137 -13.03 6.91 -11.74
CA LEU A 137 -12.20 6.47 -12.86
C LEU A 137 -12.71 5.09 -13.33
N ASP A 138 -13.37 5.03 -14.48
CA ASP A 138 -14.02 3.82 -14.98
C ASP A 138 -13.06 2.87 -15.71
N PRO A 139 -13.41 1.58 -15.88
CA PRO A 139 -12.57 0.64 -16.63
C PRO A 139 -12.32 1.11 -18.06
N GLY A 140 -11.04 1.23 -18.43
CA GLY A 140 -10.56 1.73 -19.72
C GLY A 140 -10.09 3.18 -19.68
N GLU A 141 -10.28 3.89 -18.57
CA GLU A 141 -9.90 5.29 -18.42
C GLU A 141 -8.50 5.47 -17.81
N GLU A 142 -7.96 6.67 -18.01
CA GLU A 142 -6.71 7.14 -17.44
C GLU A 142 -6.92 8.52 -16.84
N GLU A 143 -6.26 8.77 -15.70
CA GLU A 143 -6.25 10.07 -15.05
C GLU A 143 -4.82 10.45 -14.64
N THR A 144 -4.49 11.73 -14.79
CA THR A 144 -3.14 12.29 -14.55
C THR A 144 -3.21 13.45 -13.58
N GLY A 145 -2.05 13.96 -13.14
CA GLY A 145 -2.01 15.17 -12.28
C GLY A 145 -2.08 14.88 -10.79
N PHE A 146 -1.99 13.60 -10.39
CA PHE A 146 -1.71 13.23 -9.01
C PHE A 146 -0.23 13.46 -8.73
N ALA A 147 0.09 14.16 -7.64
CA ALA A 147 1.46 14.21 -7.19
C ALA A 147 1.60 14.26 -5.68
N ILE A 148 2.75 13.78 -5.20
CA ILE A 148 3.22 13.94 -3.82
C ILE A 148 4.59 14.62 -3.92
N GLU A 149 4.78 15.74 -3.22
CA GLU A 149 6.07 16.41 -3.09
C GLU A 149 6.54 16.29 -1.64
N THR A 150 7.77 15.84 -1.41
CA THR A 150 8.28 15.56 -0.06
C THR A 150 9.80 15.45 -0.05
N GLN A 151 10.41 15.52 1.14
CA GLN A 151 11.82 15.18 1.31
C GLN A 151 12.09 13.67 1.40
N TRP A 152 11.05 12.84 1.49
CA TRP A 152 11.19 11.39 1.54
C TRP A 152 11.68 10.83 0.21
N ARG A 153 12.55 9.82 0.29
CA ARG A 153 13.28 9.26 -0.83
C ARG A 153 12.49 8.13 -1.48
N PRO A 154 12.70 7.90 -2.79
CA PRO A 154 11.99 6.85 -3.50
C PRO A 154 12.27 5.48 -2.90
N GLY A 155 11.22 4.69 -2.75
CA GLY A 155 11.29 3.27 -2.43
C GLY A 155 10.10 2.50 -3.01
N ILE A 156 10.15 1.18 -2.94
CA ILE A 156 9.06 0.33 -3.41
C ILE A 156 7.93 0.37 -2.38
N GLY A 157 6.76 0.83 -2.80
CA GLY A 157 5.53 0.87 -2.01
C GLY A 157 4.47 -0.11 -2.53
N VAL A 158 3.45 -0.36 -1.69
CA VAL A 158 2.19 -1.00 -2.11
C VAL A 158 1.09 0.04 -2.01
N ALA A 159 0.67 0.57 -3.15
CA ALA A 159 -0.55 1.35 -3.24
C ALA A 159 -1.77 0.45 -3.01
N ARG A 160 -2.78 1.01 -2.35
CA ARG A 160 -4.08 0.36 -2.14
C ARG A 160 -5.09 1.05 -3.03
N VAL A 161 -5.74 0.30 -3.90
CA VAL A 161 -6.77 0.84 -4.80
C VAL A 161 -8.09 0.17 -4.48
N THR A 162 -9.14 0.97 -4.30
CA THR A 162 -10.49 0.44 -4.09
C THR A 162 -11.45 0.94 -5.14
N GLY A 163 -12.39 0.09 -5.51
CA GLY A 163 -13.52 0.41 -6.35
C GLY A 163 -14.76 0.80 -5.55
N VAL A 164 -15.80 1.20 -6.26
CA VAL A 164 -17.11 1.48 -5.67
C VAL A 164 -17.89 0.18 -5.40
N SER A 165 -18.50 0.06 -4.22
CA SER A 165 -19.57 -0.93 -4.02
C SER A 165 -20.91 -0.30 -4.34
N GLU A 166 -21.61 -0.84 -5.35
CA GLU A 166 -22.96 -0.39 -5.73
C GLU A 166 -24.03 -0.78 -4.71
N MET A 167 -23.73 -1.69 -3.77
CA MET A 167 -24.70 -2.19 -2.80
C MET A 167 -24.14 -2.20 -1.38
N PHE A 168 -24.86 -1.52 -0.48
CA PHE A 168 -24.74 -1.83 0.94
C PHE A 168 -25.43 -3.17 1.19
N PRO A 169 -24.76 -4.12 1.84
CA PRO A 169 -25.36 -5.40 2.17
C PRO A 169 -26.60 -5.18 3.04
N VAL A 170 -27.71 -5.78 2.63
CA VAL A 170 -28.93 -5.83 3.44
C VAL A 170 -28.81 -7.00 4.40
N PHE A 171 -28.94 -6.73 5.70
CA PHE A 171 -28.93 -7.76 6.74
C PHE A 171 -30.26 -8.52 6.73
N PRO A 172 -30.30 -9.82 6.40
CA PRO A 172 -31.55 -10.56 6.30
C PRO A 172 -32.28 -10.69 7.65
N SER A 173 -31.52 -10.71 8.75
CA SER A 173 -32.06 -10.73 10.11
C SER A 173 -32.54 -9.36 10.60
N GLY A 174 -32.29 -8.27 9.86
CA GLY A 174 -32.67 -6.92 10.27
C GLY A 174 -32.13 -6.58 11.67
N GLU A 175 -33.04 -6.29 12.60
CA GLU A 175 -32.74 -5.96 14.00
C GLU A 175 -32.17 -7.15 14.80
N ASP A 176 -32.34 -8.38 14.33
CA ASP A 176 -31.80 -9.59 14.98
C ASP A 176 -30.32 -9.85 14.63
N THR A 177 -29.66 -8.91 13.94
CA THR A 177 -28.22 -8.98 13.63
C THR A 177 -27.37 -8.68 14.88
N PRO A 178 -26.42 -9.53 15.26
CA PRO A 178 -25.45 -9.20 16.29
C PRO A 178 -24.58 -7.99 15.93
N ASP A 179 -24.32 -7.11 16.89
CA ASP A 179 -23.52 -5.89 16.69
C ASP A 179 -22.12 -6.23 16.15
N GLU A 180 -21.52 -7.34 16.58
CA GLU A 180 -20.22 -7.79 16.10
C GLU A 180 -20.23 -8.11 14.60
N VAL A 181 -21.33 -8.65 14.08
CA VAL A 181 -21.51 -8.95 12.66
C VAL A 181 -21.74 -7.66 11.88
N ALA A 182 -22.57 -6.75 12.38
CA ALA A 182 -22.78 -5.44 11.77
C ALA A 182 -21.48 -4.65 11.66
N ASN A 183 -20.70 -4.61 12.75
CA ASN A 183 -19.38 -3.98 12.79
C ASN A 183 -18.41 -4.66 11.82
N LEU A 184 -18.36 -6.00 11.79
CA LEU A 184 -17.50 -6.72 10.84
C LEU A 184 -17.83 -6.33 9.40
N VAL A 185 -19.10 -6.40 9.00
CA VAL A 185 -19.54 -6.04 7.65
C VAL A 185 -19.21 -4.58 7.33
N GLN A 186 -19.43 -3.67 8.28
CA GLN A 186 -19.05 -2.26 8.11
C GLN A 186 -17.56 -2.12 7.85
N ARG A 187 -16.69 -2.78 8.63
CA ARG A 187 -15.23 -2.76 8.43
C ARG A 187 -14.81 -3.34 7.07
N MET A 188 -15.57 -4.30 6.52
CA MET A 188 -15.29 -4.86 5.19
C MET A 188 -15.65 -3.89 4.05
N LEU A 189 -16.55 -2.96 4.31
CA LEU A 189 -16.95 -1.90 3.38
C LEU A 189 -16.09 -0.65 3.51
N VAL A 190 -15.26 -0.56 4.56
CA VAL A 190 -14.27 0.50 4.72
C VAL A 190 -12.97 0.06 4.02
N PRO A 191 -12.53 0.76 2.96
CA PRO A 191 -11.33 0.44 2.18
C PRO A 191 -10.07 0.10 2.99
N SER A 192 -9.89 0.71 4.16
CA SER A 192 -8.62 0.69 4.89
C SER A 192 -8.43 -0.47 5.86
N GLU A 193 -9.49 -1.23 6.23
CA GLU A 193 -9.45 -2.06 7.45
C GLU A 193 -9.34 -3.59 7.25
N LEU A 194 -9.96 -4.19 6.23
CA LEU A 194 -10.04 -5.66 6.15
C LEU A 194 -9.48 -6.29 4.86
N GLY A 195 -8.56 -5.60 4.20
CA GLY A 195 -7.89 -6.16 3.01
C GLY A 195 -8.79 -6.22 1.77
N ASN A 196 -9.91 -5.50 1.79
CA ASN A 196 -10.82 -5.38 0.65
C ASN A 196 -10.34 -4.27 -0.29
N TRP A 197 -9.14 -4.43 -0.83
CA TRP A 197 -8.48 -3.49 -1.73
C TRP A 197 -7.52 -4.22 -2.66
N LYS A 198 -7.25 -3.63 -3.82
CA LYS A 198 -6.32 -4.16 -4.80
C LYS A 198 -4.90 -3.65 -4.53
N PRO A 199 -3.92 -4.52 -4.26
CA PRO A 199 -2.52 -4.10 -4.14
C PRO A 199 -1.94 -3.75 -5.50
N VAL A 200 -1.24 -2.62 -5.57
CA VAL A 200 -0.43 -2.21 -6.73
C VAL A 200 0.95 -1.82 -6.26
N ARG A 201 1.99 -2.48 -6.77
CA ARG A 201 3.37 -2.10 -6.50
C ARG A 201 3.72 -0.87 -7.32
N THR A 202 4.32 0.14 -6.69
CA THR A 202 4.75 1.37 -7.36
C THR A 202 5.93 2.01 -6.61
N VAL A 203 6.51 3.07 -7.16
CA VAL A 203 7.50 3.89 -6.46
C VAL A 203 6.77 4.90 -5.60
N ALA A 204 7.14 4.98 -4.32
CA ALA A 204 6.49 5.84 -3.35
C ALA A 204 7.53 6.48 -2.40
N PRO A 205 7.18 7.59 -1.71
CA PRO A 205 8.05 8.22 -0.71
C PRO A 205 8.11 7.42 0.60
N THR A 206 8.81 6.29 0.59
CA THR A 206 8.84 5.35 1.72
C THR A 206 10.15 5.35 2.51
N ARG A 207 11.19 6.02 2.03
CA ARG A 207 12.49 6.11 2.71
C ARG A 207 12.68 7.47 3.37
N PRO A 208 13.22 7.52 4.60
CA PRO A 208 13.45 8.79 5.28
C PRO A 208 14.48 9.65 4.53
N PRO A 209 14.48 10.99 4.73
CA PRO A 209 15.36 11.89 3.99
C PRO A 209 16.86 11.59 4.09
N ASP A 210 17.28 10.97 5.19
CA ASP A 210 18.67 10.60 5.53
C ASP A 210 19.07 9.19 5.05
N ALA A 211 18.19 8.45 4.39
CA ALA A 211 18.43 7.06 3.96
C ALA A 211 19.69 6.88 3.09
N PHE A 212 20.15 7.95 2.44
CA PHE A 212 21.30 7.96 1.53
C PHE A 212 22.48 8.82 2.04
N ASP A 213 22.46 9.27 3.31
CA ASP A 213 23.54 10.06 3.91
C ASP A 213 24.85 9.27 4.04
N HIS A 214 24.77 7.95 3.98
CA HIS A 214 25.91 7.04 3.93
C HIS A 214 25.93 6.33 2.57
N PRO A 215 26.78 6.75 1.61
CA PRO A 215 26.77 6.22 0.25
C PRO A 215 26.81 4.69 0.14
N SER A 216 27.61 4.00 0.96
CA SER A 216 27.65 2.53 0.96
C SER A 216 26.36 1.88 1.47
N ALA A 217 25.69 2.46 2.48
CA ALA A 217 24.39 1.98 2.92
C ALA A 217 23.32 2.25 1.84
N GLY A 218 23.40 3.41 1.19
CA GLY A 218 22.56 3.77 0.05
C GLY A 218 22.66 2.77 -1.11
N ILE A 219 23.87 2.36 -1.49
CA ILE A 219 24.07 1.34 -2.55
C ILE A 219 23.39 0.02 -2.18
N ARG A 220 23.44 -0.40 -0.90
CA ARG A 220 22.76 -1.64 -0.47
C ARG A 220 21.24 -1.55 -0.63
N LEU A 221 20.64 -0.40 -0.28
CA LEU A 221 19.22 -0.17 -0.51
C LEU A 221 18.87 -0.27 -2.00
N VAL A 222 19.71 0.29 -2.89
CA VAL A 222 19.53 0.19 -4.34
C VAL A 222 19.71 -1.23 -4.86
N LEU A 223 20.63 -2.02 -4.29
CA LEU A 223 20.79 -3.44 -4.61
C LEU A 223 19.55 -4.27 -4.24
N ASP A 224 18.94 -4.00 -3.08
CA ASP A 224 17.70 -4.64 -2.64
C ASP A 224 16.52 -4.27 -3.56
N ASP A 225 16.44 -3.01 -3.99
CA ASP A 225 15.46 -2.56 -4.99
C ASP A 225 15.68 -3.23 -6.34
N LEU A 226 16.92 -3.29 -6.82
CA LEU A 226 17.27 -3.94 -8.07
C LEU A 226 16.88 -5.42 -8.05
N ALA A 227 17.12 -6.11 -6.94
CA ALA A 227 16.74 -7.52 -6.79
C ALA A 227 15.22 -7.73 -6.91
N GLN A 228 14.41 -6.85 -6.31
CA GLN A 228 12.95 -6.90 -6.45
C GLN A 228 12.49 -6.55 -7.87
N ALA A 229 13.06 -5.49 -8.46
CA ALA A 229 12.74 -5.03 -9.81
C ALA A 229 13.06 -6.08 -10.88
N CYS A 230 14.19 -6.79 -10.74
CA CYS A 230 14.59 -7.90 -11.61
C CYS A 230 13.88 -9.23 -11.28
N GLY A 231 13.26 -9.34 -10.11
CA GLY A 231 12.66 -10.55 -9.58
C GLY A 231 11.14 -10.52 -9.68
N GLU A 232 10.49 -10.52 -8.51
CA GLU A 232 9.04 -10.67 -8.40
C GLU A 232 8.23 -9.54 -9.06
N LEU A 233 8.80 -8.33 -9.17
CA LEU A 233 8.11 -7.19 -9.77
C LEU A 233 8.16 -7.23 -11.30
N GLY A 234 9.18 -7.86 -11.88
CA GLY A 234 9.38 -7.90 -13.33
C GLY A 234 9.52 -6.52 -13.98
N TRP A 235 9.91 -5.50 -13.21
CA TRP A 235 10.11 -4.13 -13.67
C TRP A 235 11.33 -3.97 -14.57
N ILE A 236 12.29 -4.90 -14.49
CA ILE A 236 13.39 -5.04 -15.44
C ILE A 236 13.35 -6.48 -15.98
N VAL A 237 13.01 -6.62 -17.25
CA VAL A 237 12.79 -7.94 -17.87
C VAL A 237 14.04 -8.53 -18.50
N ASN A 238 15.07 -7.70 -18.73
CA ASN A 238 16.31 -8.11 -19.37
C ASN A 238 17.34 -8.61 -18.35
N GLU A 239 17.62 -9.92 -18.36
CA GLU A 239 18.58 -10.54 -17.43
C GLU A 239 20.01 -9.98 -17.57
N ARG A 240 20.41 -9.56 -18.77
CA ARG A 240 21.73 -8.94 -18.99
C ARG A 240 21.80 -7.59 -18.30
N THR A 241 20.77 -6.76 -18.43
CA THR A 241 20.67 -5.47 -17.73
C THR A 241 20.69 -5.67 -16.22
N CYS A 242 19.92 -6.62 -15.69
CA CYS A 242 19.94 -6.96 -14.26
C CYS A 242 21.33 -7.37 -13.77
N THR A 243 22.05 -8.20 -14.53
CA THR A 243 23.40 -8.65 -14.17
C THR A 243 24.41 -7.51 -14.24
N SER A 244 24.32 -6.66 -15.27
CA SER A 244 25.21 -5.51 -15.47
C SER A 244 25.05 -4.48 -14.35
N LEU A 245 23.81 -4.05 -14.08
CA LEU A 245 23.49 -3.09 -13.01
C LEU A 245 23.94 -3.61 -11.64
N ARG A 246 23.69 -4.89 -11.32
CA ARG A 246 24.15 -5.49 -10.06
C ARG A 246 25.67 -5.42 -9.93
N HIS A 247 26.39 -5.83 -10.98
CA HIS A 247 27.85 -5.78 -10.98
C HIS A 247 28.38 -4.35 -10.80
N GLN A 248 27.75 -3.35 -11.43
CA GLN A 248 28.11 -1.94 -11.26
C GLN A 248 27.87 -1.48 -9.82
N PHE A 249 26.72 -1.76 -9.21
CA PHE A 249 26.47 -1.38 -7.81
C PHE A 249 27.43 -2.07 -6.83
N GLU A 250 27.67 -3.38 -6.99
CA GLU A 250 28.65 -4.12 -6.17
C GLU A 250 30.07 -3.55 -6.32
N SER A 251 30.46 -3.18 -7.55
CA SER A 251 31.76 -2.54 -7.81
C SER A 251 31.86 -1.16 -7.18
N GLY A 252 30.77 -0.38 -7.23
CA GLY A 252 30.66 0.93 -6.58
C GLY A 252 30.78 0.83 -5.06
N GLU A 253 30.10 -0.14 -4.44
CA GLU A 253 30.22 -0.41 -3.00
C GLU A 253 31.66 -0.77 -2.62
N GLN A 254 32.29 -1.66 -3.37
CA GLN A 254 33.68 -2.06 -3.14
C GLN A 254 34.64 -0.88 -3.29
N ALA A 255 34.45 -0.01 -4.28
CA ALA A 255 35.25 1.20 -4.45
C ALA A 255 35.13 2.13 -3.24
N LEU A 256 33.91 2.38 -2.76
CA LEU A 256 33.68 3.17 -1.54
C LEU A 256 34.34 2.54 -0.30
N SER A 257 34.29 1.22 -0.15
CA SER A 257 34.97 0.53 0.98
C SER A 257 36.49 0.70 0.98
N ARG A 258 37.09 0.97 -0.19
CA ARG A 258 38.52 1.27 -0.34
C ARG A 258 38.84 2.76 -0.23
N GLY A 259 37.83 3.62 -0.07
CA GLY A 259 37.96 5.07 -0.12
C GLY A 259 38.17 5.63 -1.53
N ASP A 260 37.89 4.84 -2.57
CA ASP A 260 38.04 5.23 -3.97
C ASP A 260 36.74 5.85 -4.51
N THR A 261 36.52 7.12 -4.15
CA THR A 261 35.29 7.86 -4.48
C THR A 261 35.18 8.19 -5.97
N GLU A 262 36.31 8.36 -6.65
CA GLU A 262 36.35 8.58 -8.10
C GLU A 262 35.88 7.34 -8.86
N ALA A 263 36.42 6.16 -8.54
CA ALA A 263 35.97 4.91 -9.16
C ALA A 263 34.50 4.61 -8.83
N ALA A 264 34.06 4.84 -7.59
CA ALA A 264 32.65 4.69 -7.22
C ALA A 264 31.74 5.59 -8.06
N THR A 265 32.11 6.87 -8.21
CA THR A 265 31.37 7.85 -9.02
C THR A 265 31.29 7.42 -10.48
N ALA A 266 32.39 6.98 -11.07
CA ALA A 266 32.44 6.56 -12.47
C ALA A 266 31.53 5.35 -12.74
N VAL A 267 31.54 4.36 -11.85
CA VAL A 267 30.70 3.16 -11.99
C VAL A 267 29.22 3.47 -11.80
N LEU A 268 28.86 4.30 -10.82
CA LEU A 268 27.46 4.71 -10.60
C LEU A 268 26.91 5.55 -11.76
N LYS A 269 27.75 6.39 -12.39
CA LYS A 269 27.37 7.11 -13.62
C LYS A 269 27.16 6.16 -14.80
N ALA A 270 28.01 5.15 -14.94
CA ALA A 270 27.82 4.12 -15.97
C ALA A 270 26.50 3.35 -15.78
N ALA A 271 26.07 3.12 -14.53
CA ALA A 271 24.76 2.53 -14.24
C ALA A 271 23.59 3.45 -14.64
N LEU A 272 23.71 4.77 -14.44
CA LEU A 272 22.73 5.73 -14.94
C LEU A 272 22.65 5.71 -16.46
N ASP A 273 23.79 5.75 -17.15
CA ASP A 273 23.83 5.71 -18.62
C ASP A 273 23.19 4.41 -19.16
N GLU A 274 23.37 3.29 -18.47
CA GLU A 274 22.70 2.02 -18.82
C GLU A 274 21.18 2.08 -18.59
N LEU A 275 20.73 2.63 -17.47
CA LEU A 275 19.29 2.82 -17.20
C LEU A 275 18.64 3.71 -18.27
N ASP A 276 19.28 4.84 -18.62
CA ASP A 276 18.82 5.76 -19.66
C ASP A 276 18.73 5.06 -21.03
N ALA A 277 19.72 4.21 -21.37
CA ALA A 277 19.73 3.49 -22.64
C ALA A 277 18.69 2.35 -22.73
N GLN A 278 18.18 1.87 -21.61
CA GLN A 278 17.21 0.77 -21.55
C GLN A 278 15.77 1.21 -21.21
N HIS A 279 15.56 2.49 -20.91
CA HIS A 279 14.26 3.09 -20.62
C HIS A 279 13.67 3.81 -21.85
N GLY A 280 12.34 3.80 -21.98
CA GLY A 280 11.59 4.53 -23.00
C GLY A 280 11.17 3.71 -24.24
N GLU A 281 10.37 4.34 -25.10
CA GLU A 281 9.68 3.68 -26.22
C GLU A 281 10.64 3.00 -27.22
N GLU A 282 11.81 3.59 -27.47
CA GLU A 282 12.81 3.04 -28.40
C GLU A 282 13.49 1.77 -27.85
N ALA A 283 13.60 1.65 -26.53
CA ALA A 283 14.19 0.50 -25.86
C ALA A 283 13.20 -0.67 -25.70
N LYS A 284 11.93 -0.52 -26.14
CA LYS A 284 10.85 -1.50 -25.88
C LYS A 284 10.68 -1.82 -24.39
N ASP A 285 10.82 -0.81 -23.54
CA ASP A 285 10.57 -0.90 -22.08
C ASP A 285 11.25 -2.11 -21.41
N GLN A 286 12.53 -2.38 -21.74
CA GLN A 286 13.31 -3.42 -21.03
C GLN A 286 13.46 -3.08 -19.54
N VAL A 287 13.47 -1.78 -19.23
CA VAL A 287 13.36 -1.19 -17.90
C VAL A 287 12.06 -0.37 -17.88
N SER A 288 11.12 -0.76 -17.03
CA SER A 288 9.88 0.00 -16.78
C SER A 288 10.16 1.38 -16.21
N SER A 289 9.17 2.28 -16.28
CA SER A 289 9.29 3.62 -15.69
C SER A 289 9.51 3.54 -14.17
N GLU A 290 8.86 2.61 -13.48
CA GLU A 290 9.00 2.40 -12.04
C GLU A 290 10.43 2.01 -11.67
N ALA A 291 11.03 1.03 -12.35
CA ALA A 291 12.43 0.68 -12.11
C ALA A 291 13.38 1.83 -12.43
N TYR A 292 13.16 2.51 -13.56
CA TYR A 292 14.00 3.63 -13.97
C TYR A 292 14.01 4.74 -12.91
N TRP A 293 12.84 5.26 -12.55
CA TRP A 293 12.74 6.38 -11.60
C TRP A 293 13.17 5.99 -10.19
N LEU A 294 12.91 4.75 -9.75
CA LEU A 294 13.40 4.26 -8.47
C LEU A 294 14.94 4.26 -8.41
N LEU A 295 15.58 3.62 -9.39
CA LEU A 295 17.02 3.41 -9.37
C LEU A 295 17.77 4.70 -9.70
N ALA A 296 17.38 5.40 -10.77
CA ALA A 296 18.08 6.61 -11.23
C ALA A 296 18.05 7.73 -10.18
N THR A 297 16.89 7.98 -9.56
CA THR A 297 16.79 9.02 -8.52
C THR A 297 17.61 8.66 -7.29
N ASN A 298 17.61 7.39 -6.85
CA ASN A 298 18.40 6.95 -5.70
C ASN A 298 19.91 6.98 -5.96
N ILE A 299 20.37 6.63 -7.17
CA ILE A 299 21.77 6.84 -7.57
C ILE A 299 22.14 8.32 -7.50
N GLY A 300 21.25 9.21 -7.95
CA GLY A 300 21.44 10.66 -7.84
C GLY A 300 21.63 11.15 -6.40
N PHE A 301 20.96 10.54 -5.42
CA PHE A 301 21.20 10.82 -3.99
C PHE A 301 22.58 10.34 -3.53
N ILE A 302 22.94 9.10 -3.87
CA ILE A 302 24.25 8.51 -3.51
C ILE A 302 25.39 9.34 -4.08
N LEU A 303 25.33 9.70 -5.38
CA LEU A 303 26.33 10.52 -6.04
C LEU A 303 26.47 11.90 -5.38
N GLY A 304 25.36 12.50 -4.95
CA GLY A 304 25.37 13.77 -4.22
C GLY A 304 26.07 13.69 -2.86
N GLY A 305 26.14 12.50 -2.25
CA GLY A 305 26.84 12.26 -0.97
C GLY A 305 28.29 11.79 -1.09
N ILE A 306 28.80 11.54 -2.31
CA ILE A 306 30.19 11.10 -2.57
C ILE A 306 31.17 12.29 -2.70
N SER A 307 30.66 13.54 -2.63
CA SER A 307 31.44 14.78 -2.77
C SER A 307 32.55 14.96 -1.74
#